data_AF-K1SX66-F1
#
_entry.id   AF-K1SX66-F1
#
_cell.length_a   1.000
_cell.length_b   1.000
_cell.length_c   1.000
_cell.angle_alpha   90.00
_cell.angle_beta   90.00
_cell.angle_gamma   90.00
#
_symmetry.space_group_name_H-M   'P 1'
#
loop_
_entity.id
_entity.type
_entity.pdbx_description
1 polymer ?
#
loop_
_entity_poly.entity_id
_entity_poly.type
_entity_poly.pdbx_seq_one_letter_code
_entity_poly.pdbx_strand_id
1 'polypeptide(L)'
;MDFIEHTIQNLAVSDKVKNDVISIYKLIAQAESKAHGVDVSEIHFHEVGMMDAIADVTCCAMLMEEINPDKVVVSPINTGFGKVKCAHGILPVPAPATANLLEGMVCYSGNIEGELCTPTGAAILKYYVNEFGNMPAMIMEKQGYGMGNKDFPVANCIRAILGEKTRK
;
A
#
# COMPACT_ATOMS: atom_id res chain seq x y z
N MET A 1 4.18 1.09 18.14
CA MET A 1 5.13 1.54 17.11
C MET A 1 6.57 1.06 17.41
N ASP A 2 7.02 1.16 18.65
CA ASP A 2 8.41 0.88 19.08
C ASP A 2 8.96 -0.48 18.66
N PHE A 3 8.18 -1.56 18.78
CA PHE A 3 8.59 -2.90 18.32
C PHE A 3 8.91 -2.92 16.82
N ILE A 4 8.03 -2.33 16.01
CA ILE A 4 8.17 -2.30 14.55
C ILE A 4 9.40 -1.48 14.16
N GLU A 5 9.58 -0.29 14.75
CA GLU A 5 10.78 0.52 14.49
C GLU A 5 12.05 -0.23 14.88
N HIS A 6 12.07 -0.90 16.04
CA HIS A 6 13.20 -1.71 16.46
C HIS A 6 13.48 -2.85 15.48
N THR A 7 12.45 -3.57 15.00
CA THR A 7 12.61 -4.62 13.98
C THR A 7 13.22 -4.05 12.71
N ILE A 8 12.67 -2.94 12.18
CA ILE A 8 13.14 -2.32 10.94
C ILE A 8 14.59 -1.84 11.07
N GLN A 9 14.96 -1.25 12.20
CA GLN A 9 16.32 -0.74 12.43
C GLN A 9 17.39 -1.84 12.40
N ASN A 10 17.02 -3.07 12.79
CA ASN A 10 17.91 -4.23 12.77
C ASN A 10 17.96 -4.96 11.43
N LEU A 11 17.18 -4.55 10.42
CA LEU A 11 17.23 -5.15 9.09
C LEU A 11 18.55 -4.82 8.39
N ALA A 12 19.09 -5.80 7.67
CA ALA A 12 20.31 -5.66 6.86
C ALA A 12 19.99 -5.06 5.47
N VAL A 13 19.42 -3.85 5.48
CA VAL A 13 19.05 -3.06 4.29
C VAL A 13 19.61 -1.63 4.43
N SER A 14 19.56 -0.84 3.37
CA SER A 14 20.06 0.54 3.40
C SER A 14 19.29 1.42 4.39
N ASP A 15 19.92 2.50 4.87
CA ASP A 15 19.24 3.47 5.72
C ASP A 15 18.07 4.16 5.00
N LYS A 16 18.16 4.33 3.68
CA LYS A 16 17.05 4.84 2.87
C LYS A 16 15.86 3.89 2.94
N VAL A 17 16.07 2.58 2.73
CA VAL A 17 15.00 1.59 2.85
C VAL A 17 14.39 1.60 4.26
N LYS A 18 15.20 1.64 5.31
CA LYS A 18 14.70 1.74 6.69
C LYS A 18 13.81 2.97 6.89
N ASN A 19 14.24 4.13 6.41
CA ASN A 19 13.49 5.38 6.53
C ASN A 19 12.18 5.35 5.73
N ASP A 20 12.20 4.78 4.52
CA ASP A 20 11.00 4.59 3.70
C ASP A 20 9.99 3.68 4.41
N VAL A 21 10.43 2.52 4.90
CA VAL A 21 9.58 1.55 5.62
C VAL A 21 8.99 2.18 6.89
N ILE A 22 9.79 2.88 7.70
CA ILE A 22 9.31 3.57 8.90
C ILE A 22 8.26 4.64 8.54
N SER A 23 8.47 5.38 7.45
CA SER A 23 7.53 6.41 7.01
C SER A 23 6.20 5.82 6.55
N ILE A 24 6.23 4.70 5.83
CA ILE A 24 5.03 3.94 5.45
C ILE A 24 4.29 3.43 6.70
N TYR A 25 5.01 2.87 7.67
CA TYR A 25 4.40 2.40 8.91
C TYR A 25 3.81 3.54 9.76
N LYS A 26 4.40 4.74 9.73
CA LYS A 26 3.81 5.91 10.37
C LYS A 26 2.46 6.31 9.75
N LEU A 27 2.31 6.20 8.43
CA LEU A 27 1.03 6.40 7.75
C LEU A 27 -0.01 5.37 8.22
N ILE A 28 0.38 4.10 8.28
CA ILE A 28 -0.49 3.02 8.79
C ILE A 28 -0.89 3.31 10.24
N ALA A 29 0.07 3.64 11.10
CA ALA A 29 -0.16 3.92 12.52
C ALA A 29 -1.16 5.07 12.74
N GLN A 30 -1.04 6.14 11.96
CA GLN A 30 -1.98 7.27 12.00
C GLN A 30 -3.39 6.86 11.55
N ALA A 31 -3.49 6.06 10.50
CA ALA A 31 -4.77 5.59 9.99
C ALA A 31 -5.48 4.63 10.95
N GLU A 32 -4.73 3.73 11.59
CA GLU A 32 -5.22 2.82 12.62
C GLU A 32 -5.63 3.59 13.89
N SER A 33 -4.81 4.54 14.35
CA SER A 33 -5.15 5.45 15.46
C SER A 33 -6.50 6.13 15.25
N LYS A 34 -6.73 6.69 14.06
CA LYS A 34 -8.01 7.32 13.71
C LYS A 34 -9.16 6.31 13.62
N ALA A 35 -8.91 5.09 13.13
CA ALA A 35 -9.93 4.04 13.04
C ALA A 35 -10.35 3.52 14.43
N HIS A 36 -9.41 3.43 15.36
CA HIS A 36 -9.62 2.94 16.73
C HIS A 36 -10.03 4.03 17.71
N GLY A 37 -9.81 5.31 17.39
CA GLY A 37 -10.09 6.44 18.28
C GLY A 37 -9.15 6.52 19.49
N VAL A 38 -7.92 6.01 19.35
CA VAL A 38 -6.88 5.99 20.39
C VAL A 38 -5.62 6.69 19.90
N ASP A 39 -4.72 7.05 20.81
CA ASP A 39 -3.45 7.67 20.43
C ASP A 39 -2.56 6.68 19.62
N VAL A 40 -1.72 7.18 18.71
CA VAL A 40 -0.81 6.35 17.91
C VAL A 40 0.12 5.50 18.77
N SER A 41 0.52 6.01 19.95
CA SER A 41 1.35 5.27 20.91
C SER A 41 0.63 4.06 21.53
N GLU A 42 -0.70 4.06 21.54
CA GLU A 42 -1.56 3.00 22.11
C GLU A 42 -2.01 1.97 21.06
N ILE A 43 -1.59 2.12 19.80
CA ILE A 43 -2.00 1.22 18.72
C ILE A 43 -1.34 -0.14 18.84
N HIS A 44 -2.19 -1.15 18.95
CA HIS A 44 -1.84 -2.55 18.78
C HIS A 44 -2.18 -2.97 17.36
N PHE A 45 -1.15 -3.19 16.55
CA PHE A 45 -1.33 -3.64 15.19
C PHE A 45 -1.73 -5.13 15.17
N HIS A 46 -2.91 -5.44 14.64
CA HIS A 46 -3.39 -6.81 14.54
C HIS A 46 -3.00 -7.48 13.23
N GLU A 47 -3.29 -6.83 12.10
CA GLU A 47 -3.11 -7.42 10.76
C GLU A 47 -1.88 -6.86 10.06
N VAL A 48 -1.61 -5.57 10.25
CA VAL A 48 -0.49 -4.84 9.64
C VAL A 48 0.80 -4.87 10.46
N GLY A 49 0.77 -5.38 11.70
CA GLY A 49 1.95 -5.50 12.59
C GLY A 49 2.64 -6.85 12.51
N MET A 50 2.12 -7.75 11.68
CA MET A 50 2.66 -9.08 11.48
C MET A 50 3.95 -9.01 10.68
N MET A 51 4.85 -9.98 10.90
CA MET A 51 6.15 -10.04 10.22
C MET A 51 6.01 -10.06 8.69
N ASP A 52 4.94 -10.66 8.17
CA ASP A 52 4.63 -10.70 6.74
C ASP A 52 4.42 -9.28 6.16
N ALA A 53 3.68 -8.41 6.88
CA ALA A 53 3.48 -7.03 6.45
C ALA A 53 4.79 -6.21 6.51
N ILE A 54 5.67 -6.49 7.49
CA ILE A 54 7.00 -5.86 7.55
C ILE A 54 7.82 -6.28 6.33
N ALA A 55 7.80 -7.57 5.98
CA ALA A 55 8.47 -8.09 4.80
C ALA A 55 7.93 -7.47 3.52
N ASP A 56 6.61 -7.40 3.34
CA ASP A 56 5.97 -6.81 2.14
C ASP A 56 6.41 -5.36 1.91
N VAL A 57 6.32 -4.52 2.95
CA VAL A 57 6.70 -3.10 2.87
C VAL A 57 8.21 -2.96 2.64
N THR A 58 9.02 -3.78 3.32
CA THR A 58 10.48 -3.75 3.17
C THR A 58 10.91 -4.16 1.77
N CYS A 59 10.38 -5.27 1.24
CA CYS A 59 10.68 -5.73 -0.11
C CYS A 59 10.24 -4.70 -1.16
N CYS A 60 9.07 -4.08 -0.99
CA CYS A 60 8.64 -3.00 -1.86
C CYS A 60 9.61 -1.81 -1.82
N ALA A 61 10.04 -1.38 -0.62
CA ALA A 61 10.98 -0.28 -0.48
C ALA A 61 12.37 -0.59 -1.08
N MET A 62 12.86 -1.82 -0.95
CA MET A 62 14.08 -2.29 -1.61
C MET A 62 13.95 -2.23 -3.13
N LEU A 63 12.83 -2.71 -3.69
CA LEU A 63 12.59 -2.64 -5.14
C LEU A 63 12.48 -1.19 -5.63
N MET A 64 11.86 -0.30 -4.84
CA MET A 64 11.77 1.11 -5.18
C MET A 64 13.14 1.81 -5.14
N GLU A 65 14.02 1.41 -4.22
CA GLU A 65 15.42 1.87 -4.20
C GLU A 65 16.21 1.33 -5.41
N GLU A 66 16.02 0.07 -5.79
CA GLU A 66 16.72 -0.53 -6.92
C GLU A 66 16.25 0.02 -8.28
N ILE A 67 14.94 0.16 -8.46
CA ILE A 67 14.35 0.75 -9.68
C ILE A 67 14.63 2.25 -9.75
N ASN A 68 14.65 2.92 -8.59
CA ASN A 68 14.89 4.36 -8.42
C ASN A 68 14.14 5.22 -9.47
N PRO A 69 12.81 5.13 -9.57
CA PRO A 69 12.07 5.85 -10.60
C PRO A 69 12.04 7.36 -10.33
N ASP A 70 12.20 8.17 -11.37
CA ASP A 70 12.00 9.63 -11.27
C ASP A 70 10.56 10.00 -10.91
N LYS A 71 9.59 9.17 -11.32
CA LYS A 71 8.17 9.40 -11.09
C LYS A 71 7.36 8.10 -11.05
N VAL A 72 6.46 8.02 -10.08
CA VAL A 72 5.46 6.96 -9.91
C VAL A 72 4.08 7.50 -10.25
N VAL A 73 3.45 6.91 -11.26
CA VAL A 73 2.08 7.22 -11.68
C VAL A 73 1.18 6.04 -11.38
N VAL A 74 0.06 6.30 -10.71
CA VAL A 74 -0.87 5.26 -10.24
C VAL A 74 -2.25 5.50 -10.84
N SER A 75 -2.87 4.46 -11.41
CA SER A 75 -4.27 4.56 -11.84
C SER A 75 -5.20 4.79 -10.64
N PRO A 76 -6.43 5.29 -10.83
CA PRO A 76 -7.43 5.31 -9.76
C PRO A 76 -7.49 3.97 -9.02
N ILE A 77 -7.51 4.00 -7.69
CA ILE A 77 -7.46 2.80 -6.84
C ILE A 77 -8.86 2.21 -6.75
N ASN A 78 -9.01 0.95 -7.19
CA ASN A 78 -10.25 0.21 -7.00
C ASN A 78 -10.28 -0.37 -5.58
N THR A 79 -11.23 0.07 -4.77
CA THR A 79 -11.37 -0.44 -3.39
C THR A 79 -12.11 -1.78 -3.33
N GLY A 80 -12.84 -2.13 -4.39
CA GLY A 80 -13.95 -3.10 -4.31
C GLY A 80 -15.15 -2.52 -3.56
N PHE A 81 -16.06 -3.38 -3.11
CA PHE A 81 -17.22 -3.00 -2.30
C PHE A 81 -17.66 -4.13 -1.34
N GLY A 82 -18.64 -3.85 -0.48
CA GLY A 82 -19.25 -4.85 0.38
C GLY A 82 -18.63 -4.87 1.77
N LYS A 83 -18.26 -6.06 2.26
CA LYS A 83 -17.75 -6.26 3.61
C LYS A 83 -16.55 -7.20 3.63
N VAL A 84 -15.68 -7.05 4.62
CA VAL A 84 -14.54 -7.93 4.88
C VAL A 84 -14.62 -8.46 6.31
N LYS A 85 -14.26 -9.73 6.52
CA LYS A 85 -14.12 -10.33 7.85
C LYS A 85 -12.65 -10.28 8.26
N CYS A 86 -12.37 -9.65 9.39
CA CYS A 86 -11.04 -9.39 9.91
C CYS A 86 -11.00 -9.65 11.43
N ALA A 87 -9.86 -9.41 12.08
CA ALA A 87 -9.72 -9.53 13.54
C ALA A 87 -10.70 -8.64 14.31
N HIS A 88 -11.18 -7.55 13.69
CA HIS A 88 -12.12 -6.59 14.26
C HIS A 88 -13.58 -6.89 13.92
N GLY A 89 -13.88 -8.10 13.42
CA GLY A 89 -15.22 -8.52 13.06
C GLY A 89 -15.51 -8.31 11.57
N ILE A 90 -16.72 -7.83 11.25
CA ILE A 90 -17.15 -7.61 9.87
C ILE A 90 -17.19 -6.11 9.62
N LEU A 91 -16.31 -5.63 8.74
CA LEU A 91 -16.13 -4.22 8.42
C LEU A 91 -16.60 -3.90 7.00
N PRO A 92 -17.02 -2.65 6.70
CA PRO A 92 -17.27 -2.22 5.33
C PRO A 92 -15.98 -2.27 4.50
N VAL A 93 -16.12 -2.34 3.18
CA VAL A 93 -15.01 -2.11 2.23
C VAL A 93 -15.17 -0.72 1.60
N PRO A 94 -14.14 0.16 1.67
CA PRO A 94 -12.85 -0.06 2.33
C PRO A 94 -12.96 -0.13 3.86
N ALA A 95 -12.09 -0.92 4.50
CA ALA A 95 -11.99 -0.96 5.96
C ALA A 95 -11.60 0.43 6.52
N PRO A 96 -11.94 0.78 7.77
CA PRO A 96 -11.75 2.14 8.31
C PRO A 96 -10.32 2.67 8.20
N ALA A 97 -9.29 1.88 8.50
CA ALA A 97 -7.89 2.29 8.35
C ALA A 97 -7.53 2.53 6.87
N THR A 98 -7.95 1.63 5.96
CA THR A 98 -7.81 1.83 4.51
C THR A 98 -8.50 3.12 4.05
N ALA A 99 -9.72 3.38 4.52
CA ALA A 99 -10.46 4.59 4.19
C ALA A 99 -9.72 5.86 4.62
N ASN A 100 -9.14 5.87 5.82
CA ASN A 100 -8.29 6.97 6.31
C ASN A 100 -7.02 7.14 5.46
N LEU A 101 -6.38 6.05 5.03
CA LEU A 101 -5.23 6.10 4.13
C LEU A 101 -5.61 6.67 2.76
N LEU A 102 -6.78 6.33 2.22
CA LEU A 102 -7.23 6.80 0.92
C LEU A 102 -7.68 8.27 0.91
N GLU A 103 -7.79 8.95 2.05
CA GLU A 103 -8.07 10.39 2.09
C GLU A 103 -7.01 11.18 1.30
N GLY A 104 -7.47 11.92 0.29
CA GLY A 104 -6.64 12.69 -0.65
C GLY A 104 -6.15 11.91 -1.88
N MET A 105 -6.45 10.61 -1.97
CA MET A 105 -6.07 9.75 -3.11
C MET A 105 -7.23 9.57 -4.08
N VAL A 106 -6.93 9.36 -5.37
CA VAL A 106 -7.96 9.07 -6.38
C VAL A 106 -8.36 7.59 -6.27
N CYS A 107 -9.57 7.33 -5.78
CA CYS A 107 -10.12 6.00 -5.63
C CYS A 107 -11.55 5.90 -6.13
N TYR A 108 -12.01 4.67 -6.38
CA TYR A 108 -13.38 4.37 -6.78
C TYR A 108 -13.78 2.98 -6.28
N SER A 109 -15.09 2.78 -6.14
CA SER A 109 -15.68 1.47 -5.92
C SER A 109 -16.05 0.86 -7.28
N GLY A 110 -15.47 -0.29 -7.62
CA GLY A 110 -15.80 -1.03 -8.83
C GLY A 110 -16.97 -2.01 -8.64
N ASN A 111 -17.06 -3.00 -9.52
CA ASN A 111 -18.12 -4.03 -9.50
C ASN A 111 -17.69 -5.35 -8.85
N ILE A 112 -16.63 -5.33 -8.03
CA ILE A 112 -16.07 -6.53 -7.39
C ILE A 112 -16.39 -6.48 -5.89
N GLU A 113 -17.18 -7.44 -5.43
CA GLU A 113 -17.45 -7.61 -4.01
C GLU A 113 -16.22 -8.20 -3.31
N GLY A 114 -15.78 -7.53 -2.25
CA GLY A 114 -14.57 -7.87 -1.50
C GLY A 114 -13.57 -6.72 -1.46
N GLU A 115 -12.58 -6.88 -0.58
CA GLU A 115 -11.51 -5.90 -0.39
C GLU A 115 -10.40 -6.13 -1.42
N LEU A 116 -10.25 -5.14 -2.32
CA LEU A 116 -9.19 -5.09 -3.35
C LEU A 116 -8.01 -4.19 -2.97
N CYS A 117 -8.21 -3.28 -2.02
CA CYS A 117 -7.17 -2.42 -1.49
C CYS A 117 -7.10 -2.63 0.02
N THR A 118 -5.97 -3.16 0.51
CA THR A 118 -5.69 -3.35 1.93
C THR A 118 -4.97 -2.12 2.50
N PRO A 119 -4.91 -1.95 3.84
CA PRO A 119 -4.16 -0.85 4.45
C PRO A 119 -2.69 -0.80 4.00
N THR A 120 -2.01 -1.96 3.91
CA THR A 120 -0.61 -2.04 3.47
C THR A 120 -0.44 -1.49 2.05
N GLY A 121 -1.28 -1.91 1.10
CA GLY A 121 -1.22 -1.44 -0.28
C GLY A 121 -1.54 0.07 -0.39
N ALA A 122 -2.55 0.54 0.36
CA ALA A 122 -2.90 1.96 0.39
C ALA A 122 -1.76 2.82 0.94
N ALA A 123 -1.07 2.38 2.00
CA ALA A 123 0.04 3.11 2.60
C ALA A 123 1.28 3.17 1.69
N ILE A 124 1.64 2.06 1.04
CA ILE A 124 2.72 2.01 0.05
C ILE A 124 2.43 3.00 -1.10
N LEU A 125 1.21 2.93 -1.65
CA LEU A 125 0.80 3.84 -2.72
C LEU A 125 0.82 5.30 -2.25
N LYS A 126 0.30 5.60 -1.06
CA LYS A 126 0.28 6.95 -0.49
C LYS A 126 1.68 7.54 -0.33
N TYR A 127 2.66 6.71 0.02
CA TYR A 127 4.04 7.13 0.22
C TYR A 127 4.77 7.41 -1.11
N TYR A 128 4.63 6.51 -2.10
CA TYR A 128 5.42 6.58 -3.34
C TYR A 128 4.75 7.34 -4.48
N VAL A 129 3.43 7.48 -4.51
CA VAL A 129 2.72 8.09 -5.64
C VAL A 129 3.10 9.56 -5.83
N ASN A 130 3.41 9.94 -7.07
CA ASN A 130 3.59 11.35 -7.44
C ASN A 130 2.38 11.91 -8.18
N GLU A 131 1.67 11.07 -8.94
CA GLU A 131 0.52 11.48 -9.74
C GLU A 131 -0.49 10.33 -9.88
N PHE A 132 -1.77 10.69 -9.88
CA PHE A 132 -2.85 9.77 -10.25
C PHE A 132 -3.31 10.01 -11.69
N GLY A 133 -3.48 8.94 -12.46
CA GLY A 133 -3.97 9.04 -13.84
C GLY A 133 -3.85 7.76 -14.63
N ASN A 134 -4.28 7.81 -15.89
CA ASN A 134 -4.04 6.72 -16.83
C ASN A 134 -2.54 6.58 -17.11
N MET A 135 -2.14 5.41 -17.61
CA MET A 135 -0.76 5.18 -18.07
C MET A 135 -0.38 6.29 -19.05
N PRO A 136 0.71 7.05 -18.79
CA PRO A 136 1.13 8.10 -19.69
C PRO A 136 1.59 7.50 -21.02
N ALA A 137 1.60 8.32 -22.09
CA ALA A 137 2.32 7.94 -23.31
C ALA A 137 3.80 7.71 -22.97
N MET A 138 4.26 6.48 -23.16
CA MET A 138 5.59 6.03 -22.74
C MET A 138 6.07 4.88 -23.64
N ILE A 139 7.38 4.70 -23.68
CA ILE A 139 8.03 3.50 -24.22
C ILE A 139 8.18 2.52 -23.06
N MET A 140 7.50 1.38 -23.12
CA MET A 140 7.58 0.35 -22.10
C MET A 140 8.86 -0.47 -22.24
N GLU A 141 9.61 -0.62 -21.15
CA GLU A 141 10.85 -1.39 -21.12
C GLU A 141 10.69 -2.72 -20.37
N LYS A 142 10.03 -2.67 -19.21
CA LYS A 142 9.81 -3.84 -18.35
C LYS A 142 8.40 -3.80 -17.75
N GLN A 143 7.89 -4.97 -17.40
CA GLN A 143 6.64 -5.13 -16.67
C GLN A 143 6.76 -6.22 -15.62
N GLY A 144 6.02 -6.08 -14.53
CA GLY A 144 5.92 -7.06 -13.45
C GLY A 144 4.48 -7.19 -12.96
N TYR A 145 4.16 -8.35 -12.41
CA TYR A 145 2.86 -8.65 -11.83
C TYR A 145 3.03 -9.19 -10.41
N GLY A 146 2.27 -8.64 -9.47
CA GLY A 146 2.09 -9.19 -8.12
C GLY A 146 0.70 -9.78 -8.00
N MET A 147 0.60 -11.06 -7.65
CA MET A 147 -0.67 -11.78 -7.54
C MET A 147 -1.20 -11.71 -6.10
N GLY A 148 -2.50 -11.47 -5.96
CA GLY A 148 -3.21 -11.60 -4.68
C GLY A 148 -3.72 -13.02 -4.47
N ASN A 149 -4.00 -13.38 -3.22
CA ASN A 149 -4.40 -14.73 -2.83
C ASN A 149 -5.92 -15.00 -2.93
N LYS A 150 -6.74 -13.97 -3.17
CA LYS A 150 -8.20 -14.09 -3.29
C LYS A 150 -8.61 -14.35 -4.74
N ASP A 151 -9.62 -15.18 -4.96
CA ASP A 151 -10.20 -15.38 -6.29
C ASP A 151 -11.30 -14.38 -6.57
N PHE A 152 -11.23 -13.74 -7.74
CA PHE A 152 -12.25 -12.83 -8.26
C PHE A 152 -12.59 -13.18 -9.71
N PRO A 153 -13.72 -12.68 -10.26
CA PRO A 153 -14.05 -12.87 -11.69
C PRO A 153 -13.04 -12.24 -12.68
N VAL A 154 -12.13 -11.40 -12.17
CA VAL A 154 -11.03 -10.79 -12.92
C VAL A 154 -9.71 -11.15 -12.26
N ALA A 155 -8.60 -10.98 -12.98
CA ALA A 155 -7.27 -11.22 -12.42
C ALA A 155 -7.04 -10.39 -11.14
N ASN A 156 -6.78 -11.08 -10.03
CA ASN A 156 -6.38 -10.45 -8.78
C ASN A 156 -4.89 -10.15 -8.80
N CYS A 157 -4.51 -9.08 -9.50
CA CYS A 157 -3.11 -8.71 -9.62
C CYS A 157 -2.90 -7.20 -9.68
N ILE A 158 -1.76 -6.76 -9.18
CA ILE A 158 -1.19 -5.45 -9.46
C ILE A 158 -0.20 -5.62 -10.61
N ARG A 159 -0.24 -4.69 -11.58
CA ARG A 159 0.75 -4.60 -12.67
C ARG A 159 1.58 -3.35 -12.51
N ALA A 160 2.90 -3.49 -12.51
CA ALA A 160 3.85 -2.40 -12.60
C ALA A 160 4.49 -2.39 -13.99
N ILE A 161 4.72 -1.19 -14.53
CA ILE A 161 5.36 -0.97 -15.83
C ILE A 161 6.47 0.06 -15.63
N LEU A 162 7.67 -0.27 -16.09
CA LEU A 162 8.82 0.64 -16.12
C LEU A 162 9.10 1.05 -17.56
N GLY A 163 9.45 2.32 -17.75
CA GLY A 163 9.93 2.83 -19.02
C GLY A 163 9.96 4.34 -19.08
N GLU A 164 10.22 4.89 -20.25
CA GLU A 164 10.44 6.31 -20.45
C GLU A 164 9.21 7.02 -21.01
N LYS A 165 8.83 8.15 -20.39
CA LYS A 165 7.75 8.98 -20.90
C LYS A 165 8.15 9.59 -22.25
N THR A 166 7.30 9.43 -23.26
CA THR A 166 7.54 10.09 -24.55
C THR A 166 7.40 11.61 -24.35
N ARG A 167 8.42 12.37 -24.75
CA ARG A 167 8.29 13.83 -24.82
C ARG A 167 7.23 14.16 -25.87
N LYS A 168 6.28 15.03 -25.49
CA LYS A 168 5.40 15.66 -26.48
C LYS A 168 6.19 16.64 -27.32
#